data_AF-A0A0K0DRC8-F1
#
_entry.id   AF-A0A0K0DRC8-F1
#
_cell.length_a   1.000
_cell.length_b   1.000
_cell.length_c   1.000
_cell.angle_alpha   90.00
_cell.angle_beta   90.00
_cell.angle_gamma   90.00
#
_symmetry.space_group_name_H-M   'P 1'
#
loop_
_entity.id
_entity.type
_entity.pdbx_description
1 polymer ?
#
loop_
_entity_poly.entity_id
_entity_poly.type
_entity_poly.pdbx_seq_one_letter_code
_entity_poly.pdbx_strand_id
1 'polypeptide(L)'
;MKVESSKVSKRRLSPETFEQMRQGGIARAAGNRELTPELAKQCRRAIKEDLKERKAAVMVEAAEAGKSVRKARRSFANYKTKMVALRPPDGTITASRKAMEKIIYEYYSDLFDSHVRLLSY
;
A
#
# COMPACT_ATOMS: atom_id res chain seq x y z
N MET A 1 8.80 27.33 5.27
CA MET A 1 8.90 26.48 4.07
C MET A 1 7.83 25.40 4.17
N LYS A 2 6.69 25.58 3.49
CA LYS A 2 5.52 24.70 3.61
C LYS A 2 5.64 23.64 2.51
N VAL A 3 6.01 22.42 2.90
CA VAL A 3 6.06 21.29 1.96
C VAL A 3 4.63 20.87 1.66
N GLU A 4 4.10 21.33 0.55
CA GLU A 4 2.88 20.80 -0.03
C GLU A 4 3.16 19.36 -0.47
N SER A 5 2.83 18.40 0.40
CA SER A 5 2.77 16.99 0.03
C SER A 5 1.72 16.86 -1.08
N SER A 6 2.16 16.88 -2.34
CA SER A 6 1.26 16.83 -3.49
C SER A 6 0.41 15.55 -3.39
N LYS A 7 -0.88 15.66 -3.66
CA LYS A 7 -1.81 14.51 -3.62
C LYS A 7 -1.39 13.40 -4.61
N VAL A 8 -0.46 13.68 -5.52
CA VAL A 8 0.20 12.74 -6.44
C VAL A 8 1.13 11.75 -5.72
N SER A 9 1.73 12.14 -4.59
CA SER A 9 2.71 11.29 -3.85
C SER A 9 2.09 10.04 -3.18
N LYS A 10 0.76 9.97 -3.06
CA LYS A 10 0.06 8.83 -2.43
C LYS A 10 -0.19 7.66 -3.37
N ARG A 11 -0.09 7.85 -4.69
CA ARG A 11 -0.33 6.77 -5.67
C ARG A 11 0.90 5.86 -5.75
N ARG A 12 0.66 4.54 -5.84
CA ARG A 12 1.75 3.54 -5.90
C ARG A 12 2.49 3.53 -7.24
N LEU A 13 1.79 3.93 -8.30
CA LEU A 13 2.21 3.89 -9.70
C LEU A 13 1.86 5.24 -10.33
N SER A 14 2.60 5.59 -11.38
CA SER A 14 2.37 6.77 -12.20
C SER A 14 1.06 6.62 -12.99
N PRO A 15 0.42 7.74 -13.39
CA PRO A 15 -0.75 7.71 -14.25
C PRO A 15 -0.48 6.96 -15.57
N GLU A 16 0.71 7.13 -16.13
CA GLU A 16 1.13 6.49 -17.38
C GLU A 16 1.17 4.95 -17.25
N THR A 17 1.73 4.42 -16.17
CA THR A 17 1.73 2.97 -15.90
C THR A 17 0.32 2.43 -15.72
N PHE A 18 -0.60 3.21 -15.14
CA PHE A 18 -2.02 2.83 -15.05
C PHE A 18 -2.68 2.77 -16.42
N GLU A 19 -2.38 3.69 -17.33
CA GLU A 19 -2.91 3.66 -18.70
C GLU A 19 -2.39 2.44 -19.48
N GLN A 20 -1.12 2.06 -19.33
CA GLN A 20 -0.59 0.83 -19.92
C GLN A 20 -1.35 -0.42 -19.41
N MET A 21 -1.63 -0.48 -18.10
CA MET A 21 -2.43 -1.56 -17.53
C MET A 21 -3.86 -1.60 -18.07
N ARG A 22 -4.49 -0.43 -18.30
CA ARG A 22 -5.82 -0.31 -18.92
C ARG A 22 -5.80 -0.83 -20.35
N GLN A 23 -4.83 -0.40 -21.16
CA GLN A 23 -4.64 -0.88 -22.53
C GLN A 23 -4.47 -2.40 -22.59
N GLY A 24 -3.66 -2.97 -21.69
CA GLY A 24 -3.52 -4.43 -21.57
C GLY A 24 -4.81 -5.14 -21.15
N GLY A 25 -5.71 -4.47 -20.43
CA GLY A 25 -7.06 -4.97 -20.15
C GLY A 25 -7.93 -5.01 -21.40
N ILE A 26 -7.93 -3.93 -22.17
CA ILE A 26 -8.71 -3.79 -23.41
C ILE A 26 -8.25 -4.81 -24.45
N ALA A 27 -6.95 -4.95 -24.68
CA ALA A 27 -6.40 -5.92 -25.63
C ALA A 27 -6.75 -7.37 -25.29
N ARG A 28 -6.79 -7.71 -23.99
CA ARG A 28 -7.24 -9.03 -23.51
C ARG A 28 -8.73 -9.25 -23.78
N ALA A 29 -9.57 -8.25 -23.52
CA ALA A 29 -11.00 -8.32 -23.78
C ALA A 29 -11.31 -8.44 -25.28
N ALA A 30 -10.50 -7.80 -26.14
CA ALA A 30 -10.62 -7.87 -27.59
C ALA A 30 -10.11 -9.19 -28.21
N GLY A 31 -9.49 -10.08 -27.44
CA GLY A 31 -8.96 -11.36 -27.95
C GLY A 31 -7.65 -11.24 -28.76
N ASN A 32 -6.95 -10.11 -28.68
CA ASN A 32 -5.75 -9.82 -29.46
C ASN A 32 -4.52 -10.59 -28.93
N ARG A 33 -4.39 -11.87 -29.31
CA ARG A 33 -3.39 -12.82 -28.77
C ARG A 33 -1.93 -12.42 -29.05
N GLU A 34 -1.66 -11.74 -30.16
CA GLU A 34 -0.31 -11.31 -30.57
C GLU A 34 0.19 -10.07 -29.82
N LEU A 35 -0.68 -9.07 -29.60
CA LEU A 35 -0.32 -7.80 -28.94
C LEU A 35 -0.33 -7.89 -27.40
N THR A 36 -1.11 -8.82 -26.85
CA THR A 36 -1.20 -9.05 -25.40
C THR A 36 0.16 -9.30 -24.72
N PRO A 37 1.05 -10.17 -25.22
CA PRO A 37 2.35 -10.42 -24.58
C PRO A 37 3.27 -9.19 -24.58
N GLU A 38 3.23 -8.37 -25.62
CA GLU A 38 4.06 -7.16 -25.71
C GLU A 38 3.61 -6.10 -24.70
N LEU A 39 2.30 -5.82 -24.66
CA LEU A 39 1.71 -4.92 -23.66
C LEU A 39 1.98 -5.42 -22.23
N ALA A 40 1.91 -6.73 -21.99
CA ALA A 40 2.22 -7.31 -20.70
C ALA A 40 3.70 -7.12 -20.31
N LYS A 41 4.64 -7.23 -21.26
CA LYS A 41 6.07 -6.95 -21.03
C LYS A 41 6.29 -5.48 -20.69
N GLN A 42 5.67 -4.57 -21.45
CA GLN A 42 5.76 -3.12 -21.21
C GLN A 42 5.22 -2.75 -19.82
N CYS A 43 4.02 -3.21 -19.47
CA CYS A 43 3.41 -2.99 -18.16
C CYS A 43 4.34 -3.45 -17.02
N ARG A 44 4.95 -4.63 -17.14
CA ARG A 44 5.87 -5.15 -16.11
C ARG A 44 7.11 -4.29 -15.95
N ARG A 45 7.65 -3.74 -17.06
CA ARG A 45 8.81 -2.83 -17.03
C ARG A 45 8.44 -1.51 -16.36
N ALA A 46 7.35 -0.86 -16.79
CA ALA A 46 6.88 0.39 -16.22
C ALA A 46 6.58 0.28 -14.71
N ILE A 47 5.89 -0.79 -14.28
CA ILE A 47 5.64 -1.05 -12.85
C ILE A 47 6.94 -1.20 -12.07
N LYS A 48 7.96 -1.86 -12.63
CA LYS A 48 9.25 -2.07 -11.96
C LYS A 48 10.00 -0.75 -11.79
N GLU A 49 9.97 0.11 -12.80
CA GLU A 49 10.62 1.43 -12.80
C GLU A 49 9.94 2.38 -11.82
N ASP A 50 8.61 2.53 -11.90
CA ASP A 50 7.82 3.32 -10.95
C ASP A 50 8.10 2.94 -9.50
N LEU A 51 8.17 1.64 -9.20
CA LEU A 51 8.43 1.16 -7.85
C LEU A 51 9.87 1.44 -7.39
N LYS A 52 10.84 1.45 -8.31
CA LYS A 52 12.23 1.81 -8.01
C LYS A 52 12.35 3.30 -7.72
N GLU A 53 11.72 4.13 -8.54
CA GLU A 53 11.66 5.59 -8.37
C GLU A 53 10.98 5.96 -7.06
N ARG A 54 9.82 5.38 -6.79
CA ARG A 54 9.10 5.63 -5.54
C ARG A 54 9.89 5.21 -4.31
N LYS A 55 10.63 4.10 -4.38
CA LYS A 55 11.53 3.69 -3.29
C LYS A 55 12.62 4.74 -3.08
N ALA A 56 13.21 5.30 -4.14
CA ALA A 56 14.21 6.35 -4.03
C ALA A 56 13.61 7.63 -3.43
N ALA A 57 12.47 8.09 -3.94
CA ALA A 57 11.76 9.27 -3.45
C ALA A 57 11.43 9.18 -1.96
N VAL A 58 10.92 8.03 -1.48
CA VAL A 58 10.63 7.82 -0.05
C VAL A 58 11.90 7.92 0.83
N MET A 59 13.07 7.51 0.32
CA MET A 59 14.32 7.65 1.07
C MET A 59 14.79 9.11 1.12
N VAL A 60 14.65 9.84 0.01
CA VAL A 60 15.00 11.26 -0.08
C VAL A 60 14.11 12.07 0.85
N GLU A 61 12.79 11.87 0.79
CA GLU A 61 11.83 12.53 1.69
C GLU A 61 12.14 12.25 3.17
N ALA A 62 12.55 11.02 3.50
CA ALA A 62 12.95 10.68 4.86
C ALA A 62 14.23 11.41 5.29
N ALA A 63 15.22 11.52 4.40
CA ALA A 63 16.47 12.23 4.67
C ALA A 63 16.22 13.73 4.85
N GLU A 64 15.46 14.36 3.96
CA GLU A 64 15.07 15.77 4.03
C GLU A 64 14.28 16.09 5.31
N ALA A 65 13.39 15.20 5.73
CA ALA A 65 12.61 15.36 6.94
C ALA A 65 13.38 15.00 8.23
N GLY A 66 14.67 14.67 8.16
CA GLY A 66 15.47 14.25 9.32
C GLY A 66 14.99 12.93 9.95
N LYS A 67 14.22 12.12 9.22
CA LYS A 67 13.68 10.85 9.70
C LYS A 67 14.71 9.74 9.53
N SER A 68 14.67 8.75 10.43
CA SER A 68 15.52 7.57 10.33
C SER A 68 15.29 6.83 9.01
N VAL A 69 16.32 6.77 8.16
CA VAL A 69 16.32 6.01 6.90
C VAL A 69 15.93 4.55 7.14
N ARG A 70 16.39 3.93 8.23
CA ARG A 70 16.03 2.56 8.62
C ARG A 70 14.53 2.40 8.84
N LYS A 71 13.89 3.34 9.55
CA LYS A 71 12.44 3.33 9.78
C LYS A 71 11.67 3.56 8.47
N ALA A 72 12.14 4.45 7.60
CA ALA A 72 11.54 4.68 6.29
C ALA A 72 11.60 3.44 5.37
N ARG A 73 12.73 2.70 5.37
CA ARG A 73 12.82 1.42 4.65
C ARG A 73 11.78 0.42 5.15
N ARG A 74 11.66 0.31 6.48
CA ARG A 74 10.72 -0.62 7.13
C ARG A 74 9.27 -0.25 6.83
N SER A 75 8.91 1.03 6.94
CA SER A 75 7.54 1.47 6.64
C SER A 75 7.17 1.25 5.18
N PHE A 76 8.09 1.50 4.23
CA PHE A 76 7.88 1.22 2.82
C PHE A 76 7.69 -0.29 2.54
N ALA A 77 8.49 -1.15 3.19
CA ALA A 77 8.33 -2.60 3.10
C ALA A 77 6.99 -3.06 3.70
N ASN A 78 6.63 -2.54 4.88
CA ASN A 78 5.36 -2.86 5.54
C ASN A 78 4.16 -2.41 4.70
N TYR A 79 4.23 -1.27 4.03
CA TYR A 79 3.20 -0.81 3.09
C TYR A 79 3.02 -1.77 1.89
N LYS A 80 4.07 -2.48 1.48
CA LYS A 80 3.99 -3.49 0.42
C LYS A 80 3.29 -4.76 0.89
N THR A 81 3.46 -5.12 2.16
CA THR A 81 2.82 -6.29 2.77
C THR A 81 1.31 -6.09 2.81
N LYS A 82 0.57 -6.89 2.05
CA LYS A 82 -0.89 -7.00 2.21
C LYS A 82 -1.14 -7.88 3.42
N MET A 83 -2.01 -7.43 4.33
CA MET A 83 -2.49 -8.25 5.43
C MET A 83 -3.43 -9.30 4.84
N VAL A 84 -2.96 -10.54 4.74
CA VAL A 84 -3.68 -11.63 4.05
C VAL A 84 -4.77 -12.21 4.94
N ALA A 85 -4.50 -12.30 6.25
CA ALA A 85 -5.46 -12.73 7.26
C ALA A 85 -5.06 -12.17 8.62
N LEU A 86 -6.04 -12.02 9.51
CA LEU A 86 -5.83 -11.76 10.93
C LEU A 86 -6.27 -12.95 11.76
N ARG A 87 -5.64 -13.10 12.92
CA ARG A 87 -6.03 -14.06 13.94
C ARG A 87 -6.56 -13.27 15.14
N PRO A 88 -7.89 -13.29 15.39
CA PRO A 88 -8.48 -12.76 16.61
C PRO A 88 -8.09 -13.61 17.82
N PRO A 89 -8.35 -13.11 19.06
CA PRO A 89 -8.09 -13.83 20.30
C PRO A 89 -8.73 -15.22 20.35
N ASP A 90 -9.91 -15.37 19.74
CA ASP A 90 -10.67 -16.62 19.60
C ASP A 90 -9.95 -17.68 18.75
N GLY A 91 -8.84 -17.31 18.11
CA GLY A 91 -7.95 -18.21 17.38
C GLY A 91 -8.29 -18.42 15.91
N THR A 92 -9.47 -17.97 15.45
CA THR A 92 -10.03 -18.22 14.11
C THR A 92 -9.37 -17.38 13.01
N ILE A 93 -8.61 -17.99 12.09
CA ILE A 93 -7.93 -17.25 11.02
C ILE A 93 -8.95 -16.64 10.05
N THR A 94 -8.95 -15.32 9.94
CA THR A 94 -9.94 -14.55 9.17
C THR A 94 -9.27 -13.78 8.04
N ALA A 95 -9.64 -14.08 6.79
CA ALA A 95 -9.15 -13.38 5.60
C ALA A 95 -10.15 -12.35 5.02
N SER A 96 -11.38 -12.30 5.55
CA SER A 96 -12.41 -11.37 5.10
C SER A 96 -12.12 -9.95 5.57
N ARG A 97 -12.11 -8.97 4.64
CA ARG A 97 -11.83 -7.56 4.95
C ARG A 97 -12.75 -6.99 6.02
N LYS A 98 -14.07 -7.18 5.90
CA LYS A 98 -15.05 -6.68 6.87
C LYS A 98 -14.81 -7.25 8.27
N ALA A 99 -14.50 -8.54 8.34
CA ALA A 99 -14.26 -9.21 9.61
C ALA A 99 -12.91 -8.77 10.22
N MET A 100 -11.87 -8.59 9.40
CA MET A 100 -10.59 -8.00 9.84
C MET A 100 -10.77 -6.56 10.37
N GLU A 101 -11.54 -5.72 9.68
CA GLU A 101 -11.86 -4.35 10.12
C GLU A 101 -12.61 -4.34 11.45
N LYS A 102 -13.56 -5.26 11.64
CA LYS A 102 -14.29 -5.44 12.91
C LYS A 102 -13.35 -5.80 14.07
N ILE A 103 -12.47 -6.80 13.87
CA ILE A 103 -11.49 -7.24 14.88
C ILE A 103 -10.56 -6.08 15.27
N ILE A 104 -10.09 -5.32 14.29
CA ILE A 104 -9.23 -4.15 14.55
C ILE A 104 -9.99 -3.09 15.35
N TYR A 105 -11.24 -2.82 15.01
CA TYR A 105 -12.06 -1.83 15.69
C TYR A 105 -12.31 -2.21 17.16
N GLU A 106 -12.75 -3.44 17.41
CA GLU A 106 -12.96 -3.97 18.77
C GLU A 106 -11.69 -3.86 19.62
N TYR A 107 -10.55 -4.30 19.08
CA TYR A 107 -9.26 -4.21 19.77
C TYR A 107 -8.89 -2.77 20.19
N TYR A 108 -9.07 -1.79 19.29
CA TYR A 108 -8.72 -0.41 19.60
C TYR A 108 -9.75 0.27 20.53
N SER A 109 -11.02 -0.11 20.44
CA SER A 109 -12.06 0.31 21.40
C SER A 109 -11.72 -0.17 22.80
N ASP A 110 -11.44 -1.46 22.97
CA ASP A 110 -11.08 -2.04 24.27
C ASP A 110 -9.81 -1.39 24.85
N LEU A 111 -8.79 -1.17 24.02
CA LEU A 111 -7.56 -0.52 24.44
C LEU A 111 -7.81 0.92 24.91
N PHE A 112 -8.63 1.68 24.18
CA PHE A 112 -8.96 3.06 24.54
C PHE A 112 -9.81 3.13 25.81
N ASP A 113 -10.81 2.26 25.93
CA ASP A 113 -11.70 2.18 27.09
C ASP A 113 -10.95 1.74 28.36
N SER A 114 -9.89 0.92 28.21
CA SER A 114 -9.05 0.54 29.34
C SER A 114 -8.31 1.73 29.98
N HIS A 115 -7.90 2.73 29.19
CA HIS A 115 -7.26 3.95 29.70
C HIS A 115 -8.23 4.85 30.46
N VAL A 116 -9.50 4.88 30.06
CA VAL A 116 -10.55 5.65 30.75
C VAL A 116 -10.87 5.05 32.12
N ARG A 117 -10.86 3.70 32.24
CA ARG A 117 -11.10 2.99 33.51
C ARG A 117 -9.94 3.06 34.50
N LEU A 118 -8.72 3.30 34.04
CA LEU A 118 -7.54 3.47 34.90
C LEU A 118 -7.39 4.89 35.46
N LEU A 119 -8.05 5.89 34.87
CA LEU A 119 -8.03 7.29 35.32
C LEU A 119 -9.12 7.61 36.37
N SER A 120 -9.99 6.65 36.69
CA SER A 120 -11.10 6.79 37.62
C SER A 120 -10.82 6.23 39.03
N TYR A 121 -9.54 5.99 39.37
CA TYR A 121 -9.08 5.62 40.70
C TYR A 121 -8.17 6.70 41.27
#